data_AF-A0A4Z0MT89-F1
#
_entry.id   AF-A0A4Z0MT89-F1
#
_cell.length_a   1.000
_cell.length_b   1.000
_cell.length_c   1.000
_cell.angle_alpha   90.00
_cell.angle_beta   90.00
_cell.angle_gamma   90.00
#
_symmetry.space_group_name_H-M   'P 1'
#
loop_
_entity.id
_entity.type
_entity.pdbx_description
1 polymer ?
#
loop_
_entity_poly.entity_id
_entity_poly.type
_entity_poly.pdbx_seq_one_letter_code
_entity_poly.pdbx_strand_id
1 'polypeptide(L)'
;MAVRFLSKKIWGLGLVAIMALMAFTISQPTSIKVYLVGDSTMADKQEKAFPETGWGTPFKYFFDETVTVDNRAQNGRSTKTFLTENRWQPVAAALRPGDYVFIQFGHNDEVPTKLSYTPEADFRANLVRFITETRAKKATPVLITPVARRKFDAAGKVEGTHTVYSGIVREVAKQQQVPLIDLDAESQAVLQQFGVENSRLLFNQLAPGEHPNYPDGRDDNTHFNELGARKMAQLVLADICSLKLELADRVVKREVKTTVDPQAR
;
A
#
# COMPACT_ATOMS: atom_id res chain seq x y z
N MET A 1 -73.02 10.59 45.59
CA MET A 1 -71.72 9.94 45.92
C MET A 1 -71.45 8.89 44.85
N ALA A 2 -70.34 9.01 44.11
CA ALA A 2 -69.63 7.98 43.33
C ALA A 2 -69.15 8.54 41.97
N VAL A 3 -67.87 8.93 41.98
CA VAL A 3 -67.03 9.27 40.82
C VAL A 3 -66.65 7.98 40.11
N ARG A 4 -66.58 7.96 38.77
CA ARG A 4 -65.82 6.95 38.02
C ARG A 4 -64.99 7.61 36.91
N PHE A 5 -63.68 7.66 37.17
CA PHE A 5 -62.62 8.04 36.24
C PHE A 5 -62.48 6.97 35.13
N LEU A 6 -62.54 7.38 33.86
CA LEU A 6 -62.13 6.54 32.74
C LEU A 6 -60.61 6.65 32.51
N SER A 7 -60.05 5.52 32.11
CA SER A 7 -58.65 5.11 32.20
C SER A 7 -57.67 5.85 31.28
N LYS A 8 -56.69 6.54 31.87
CA LYS A 8 -55.43 6.97 31.23
C LYS A 8 -54.40 5.82 31.18
N LYS A 9 -54.66 4.73 30.45
CA LYS A 9 -53.69 3.59 30.40
C LYS A 9 -53.35 3.02 29.03
N ILE A 10 -53.79 3.63 27.92
CA ILE A 10 -53.54 3.06 26.58
C ILE A 10 -52.41 3.78 25.81
N TRP A 11 -51.98 4.97 26.25
CA TRP A 11 -50.97 5.76 25.52
C TRP A 11 -49.51 5.39 25.86
N GLY A 12 -49.27 4.51 26.83
CA GLY A 12 -47.91 4.14 27.27
C GLY A 12 -47.25 3.00 26.49
N LEU A 13 -48.03 2.16 25.80
CA LEU A 13 -47.52 0.95 25.14
C LEU A 13 -47.03 1.19 23.70
N GLY A 14 -47.58 2.19 23.00
CA GLY A 14 -47.16 2.54 21.63
C GLY A 14 -45.79 3.23 21.57
N LEU A 15 -45.44 4.02 22.59
CA LEU A 15 -44.17 4.78 22.64
C LEU A 15 -42.95 3.88 22.92
N VAL A 16 -43.13 2.78 23.66
CA VAL A 16 -42.03 1.83 23.94
C VAL A 16 -41.68 0.99 22.71
N ALA A 17 -42.67 0.63 21.89
CA ALA A 17 -42.45 -0.12 20.65
C ALA A 17 -41.71 0.70 19.57
N ILE A 18 -41.93 2.02 19.51
CA ILE A 18 -41.25 2.92 18.56
C ILE A 18 -39.79 3.19 18.99
N MET A 19 -39.51 3.27 20.29
CA MET A 19 -38.12 3.40 20.79
C MET A 19 -37.29 2.11 20.59
N ALA A 20 -37.91 0.93 20.64
CA ALA A 20 -37.21 -0.33 20.41
C ALA A 20 -36.79 -0.54 18.94
N LEU A 21 -37.47 0.09 17.97
CA LEU A 21 -37.15 0.02 16.55
C LEU A 21 -36.01 0.96 16.10
N MET A 22 -35.60 1.93 16.93
CA MET A 22 -34.46 2.82 16.63
C MET A 22 -33.11 2.27 17.11
N ALA A 23 -33.10 1.16 17.85
CA ALA A 23 -31.89 0.64 18.50
C ALA A 23 -31.07 -0.34 17.64
N PHE A 24 -31.54 -0.70 16.44
CA PHE A 24 -30.80 -1.55 15.50
C PHE A 24 -30.37 -0.74 14.28
N THR A 25 -29.46 0.21 14.49
CA THR A 25 -28.58 0.63 13.40
C THR A 25 -27.61 -0.52 13.14
N ILE A 26 -27.89 -1.34 12.13
CA ILE A 26 -26.89 -2.23 11.56
C ILE A 26 -25.78 -1.30 11.04
N SER A 27 -24.72 -1.16 11.83
CA SER A 27 -23.52 -0.44 11.42
C SER A 27 -22.94 -1.21 10.25
N GLN A 28 -23.20 -0.73 9.04
CA GLN A 28 -22.53 -1.26 7.85
C GLN A 28 -21.03 -1.09 8.07
N PRO A 29 -20.20 -2.12 7.79
CA PRO A 29 -18.76 -1.99 7.89
C PRO A 29 -18.33 -0.75 7.10
N THR A 30 -17.63 0.17 7.77
CA THR A 30 -17.10 1.35 7.10
C THR A 30 -16.15 0.87 6.00
N SER A 31 -16.43 1.29 4.76
CA SER A 31 -15.54 1.01 3.63
C SER A 31 -14.30 1.89 3.76
N ILE A 32 -13.13 1.27 3.70
CA ILE A 32 -11.83 1.95 3.77
C ILE A 32 -11.25 2.00 2.36
N LYS A 33 -10.81 3.18 1.92
CA LYS A 33 -9.99 3.28 0.72
C LYS A 33 -8.51 3.41 1.08
N VAL A 34 -7.68 2.62 0.43
CA VAL A 34 -6.21 2.69 0.53
C VAL A 34 -5.67 3.27 -0.77
N TYR A 35 -5.09 4.46 -0.72
CA TYR A 35 -4.40 5.06 -1.85
C TYR A 35 -2.92 4.69 -1.80
N LEU A 36 -2.40 4.15 -2.90
CA LEU A 36 -0.96 3.91 -3.06
C LEU A 36 -0.37 5.04 -3.90
N VAL A 37 0.58 5.81 -3.36
CA VAL A 37 1.27 6.89 -4.09
C VAL A 37 2.77 6.61 -4.10
N GLY A 38 3.32 6.52 -5.30
CA GLY A 38 4.71 6.12 -5.47
C GLY A 38 5.19 6.05 -6.91
N ASP A 39 6.26 5.29 -7.12
CA ASP A 39 6.99 5.17 -8.38
C ASP A 39 6.70 3.87 -9.16
N SER A 40 7.58 3.51 -10.11
CA SER A 40 7.44 2.33 -10.96
C SER A 40 7.46 1.00 -10.19
N THR A 41 8.02 0.95 -8.99
CA THR A 41 8.11 -0.30 -8.21
C THR A 41 6.79 -0.65 -7.52
N MET A 42 5.88 0.31 -7.41
CA MET A 42 4.53 0.18 -6.82
C MET A 42 3.43 0.19 -7.89
N ALA A 43 3.65 0.89 -9.01
CA ALA A 43 2.64 1.16 -10.04
C ALA A 43 2.15 -0.08 -10.80
N ASP A 44 0.87 -0.06 -11.16
CA ASP A 44 0.32 -0.92 -12.22
C ASP A 44 0.99 -0.60 -13.56
N LYS A 45 1.15 -1.61 -14.42
CA LYS A 45 1.87 -1.51 -15.69
C LYS A 45 0.93 -1.66 -16.87
N GLN A 46 1.32 -1.03 -17.98
CA GLN A 46 0.68 -1.24 -19.28
C GLN A 46 1.04 -2.63 -19.80
N GLU A 47 0.17 -3.24 -20.61
CA GLU A 47 0.37 -4.57 -21.19
C GLU A 47 1.71 -4.70 -21.94
N LYS A 48 2.16 -3.64 -22.61
CA LYS A 48 3.44 -3.59 -23.33
C LYS A 48 4.68 -3.74 -22.43
N ALA A 49 4.54 -3.56 -21.12
CA ALA A 49 5.61 -3.74 -20.15
C ALA A 49 5.53 -5.11 -19.46
N PHE A 50 4.48 -5.91 -19.68
CA PHE A 50 4.41 -7.26 -19.10
C PHE A 50 5.63 -8.10 -19.54
N PRO A 51 6.29 -8.86 -18.65
CA PRO A 51 5.86 -9.24 -17.29
C PRO A 51 6.27 -8.27 -16.16
N GLU A 52 6.84 -7.10 -16.47
CA GLU A 52 7.10 -6.07 -15.47
C GLU A 52 5.81 -5.72 -14.71
N THR A 53 5.87 -5.62 -13.39
CA THR A 53 4.77 -5.17 -12.55
C THR A 53 5.27 -4.50 -11.27
N GLY A 54 4.44 -3.67 -10.65
CA GLY A 54 4.68 -3.11 -9.32
C GLY A 54 4.04 -3.94 -8.22
N TRP A 55 4.51 -3.79 -6.98
CA TRP A 55 3.99 -4.52 -5.83
C TRP A 55 2.55 -4.12 -5.46
N GLY A 56 2.12 -2.91 -5.82
CA GLY A 56 0.74 -2.46 -5.61
C GLY A 56 -0.29 -3.31 -6.38
N THR A 57 0.12 -3.94 -7.49
CA THR A 57 -0.74 -4.77 -8.32
C THR A 57 -1.25 -6.03 -7.60
N PRO A 58 -0.41 -6.88 -6.99
CA PRO A 58 -0.89 -7.99 -6.16
C PRO A 58 -1.46 -7.55 -4.81
N PHE A 59 -1.01 -6.41 -4.25
CA PHE A 59 -1.43 -5.93 -2.93
C PHE A 59 -2.95 -5.74 -2.79
N LYS A 60 -3.63 -5.33 -3.87
CA LYS A 60 -5.09 -5.11 -3.86
C LYS A 60 -5.94 -6.35 -3.57
N TYR A 61 -5.36 -7.54 -3.65
CA TYR A 61 -6.08 -8.80 -3.45
C TYR A 61 -6.01 -9.35 -2.01
N PHE A 62 -5.34 -8.66 -1.09
CA PHE A 62 -5.16 -9.14 0.28
C PHE A 62 -6.34 -8.85 1.21
N PHE A 63 -7.22 -7.90 0.85
CA PHE A 63 -8.29 -7.43 1.71
C PHE A 63 -9.67 -7.91 1.26
N ASP A 64 -10.60 -7.98 2.21
CA ASP A 64 -12.01 -8.27 1.95
C ASP A 64 -12.70 -7.13 1.17
N GLU A 65 -13.97 -7.32 0.83
CA GLU A 65 -14.78 -6.37 0.05
C GLU A 65 -14.96 -4.99 0.70
N THR A 66 -14.63 -4.83 1.99
CA THR A 66 -14.75 -3.56 2.69
C THR A 66 -13.57 -2.62 2.42
N VAL A 67 -12.49 -3.11 1.82
CA VAL A 67 -11.31 -2.32 1.45
C VAL A 67 -11.22 -2.18 -0.07
N THR A 68 -11.06 -0.95 -0.55
CA THR A 68 -10.72 -0.68 -1.95
C THR A 68 -9.31 -0.12 -2.03
N VAL A 69 -8.44 -0.76 -2.81
CA VAL A 69 -7.10 -0.23 -3.09
C VAL A 69 -7.12 0.56 -4.40
N ASP A 70 -6.73 1.84 -4.33
CA ASP A 70 -6.60 2.76 -5.45
C ASP A 70 -5.11 3.03 -5.71
N ASN A 71 -4.53 2.29 -6.66
CA ASN A 71 -3.11 2.39 -7.00
C ASN A 71 -2.86 3.61 -7.90
N ARG A 72 -2.31 4.68 -7.31
CA ARG A 72 -1.99 5.95 -7.99
C ARG A 72 -0.50 6.14 -8.24
N ALA A 73 0.31 5.13 -7.94
CA ALA A 73 1.72 5.15 -8.26
C ALA A 73 1.95 5.22 -9.77
N GLN A 74 3.05 5.86 -10.18
CA GLN A 74 3.33 6.07 -11.59
C GLN A 74 4.83 5.90 -11.89
N ASN A 75 5.11 5.20 -12.99
CA ASN A 75 6.46 5.01 -13.48
C ASN A 75 7.26 6.33 -13.60
N GLY A 76 8.49 6.31 -13.11
CA GLY A 76 9.45 7.41 -13.22
C GLY A 76 9.17 8.61 -12.32
N ARG A 77 8.14 8.56 -11.47
CA ARG A 77 7.82 9.69 -10.59
C ARG A 77 8.69 9.68 -9.35
N SER A 78 9.00 10.88 -8.93
CA SER A 78 9.61 11.28 -7.67
C SER A 78 8.57 12.08 -6.86
N THR A 79 8.85 12.39 -5.60
CA THR A 79 7.99 13.26 -4.80
C THR A 79 7.75 14.61 -5.50
N LYS A 80 8.80 15.22 -6.07
CA LYS A 80 8.71 16.46 -6.85
C LYS A 80 7.81 16.32 -8.06
N THR A 81 8.07 15.34 -8.93
CA THR A 81 7.30 15.20 -10.19
C THR A 81 5.85 14.78 -9.93
N PHE A 82 5.60 13.99 -8.87
CA PHE A 82 4.25 13.64 -8.46
C PHE A 82 3.43 14.87 -8.03
N LEU A 83 4.07 15.84 -7.37
CA LEU A 83 3.47 17.12 -7.03
C LEU A 83 3.34 18.06 -8.23
N THR A 84 4.40 18.28 -9.02
CA THR A 84 4.40 19.23 -10.12
C THR A 84 3.50 18.80 -11.29
N GLU A 85 3.31 17.50 -11.49
CA GLU A 85 2.36 16.96 -12.47
C GLU A 85 0.92 16.86 -11.93
N ASN A 86 0.65 17.41 -10.75
CA ASN A 86 -0.67 17.42 -10.12
C ASN A 86 -1.28 16.01 -9.92
N ARG A 87 -0.44 14.99 -9.65
CA ARG A 87 -0.91 13.62 -9.38
C ARG A 87 -1.41 13.46 -7.95
N TRP A 88 -0.86 14.25 -7.04
CA TRP A 88 -1.24 14.24 -5.63
C TRP A 88 -2.61 14.87 -5.37
N GLN A 89 -2.92 16.01 -5.98
CA GLN A 89 -4.13 16.75 -5.59
C GLN A 89 -5.45 16.01 -5.84
N PRO A 90 -5.63 15.25 -6.93
CA PRO A 90 -6.79 14.39 -7.10
C PRO A 90 -6.95 13.36 -5.97
N VAL A 91 -5.83 12.86 -5.41
CA VAL A 91 -5.86 11.95 -4.25
C VAL A 91 -6.28 12.71 -3.01
N ALA A 92 -5.58 13.80 -2.67
CA ALA A 92 -5.86 14.62 -1.49
C ALA A 92 -7.32 15.13 -1.46
N ALA A 93 -7.86 15.53 -2.60
CA ALA A 93 -9.23 15.99 -2.73
C ALA A 93 -10.28 14.88 -2.50
N ALA A 94 -9.95 13.64 -2.87
CA ALA A 94 -10.85 12.48 -2.80
C ALA A 94 -10.78 11.71 -1.45
N LEU A 95 -9.84 12.05 -0.57
CA LEU A 95 -9.70 11.42 0.74
C LEU A 95 -10.91 11.70 1.65
N ARG A 96 -11.30 10.66 2.39
CA ARG A 96 -12.34 10.69 3.43
C ARG A 96 -11.75 10.28 4.78
N PRO A 97 -12.42 10.62 5.90
CA PRO A 97 -12.02 10.13 7.21
C PRO A 97 -11.93 8.60 7.24
N GLY A 98 -10.83 8.07 7.79
CA GLY A 98 -10.56 6.63 7.86
C GLY A 98 -9.86 6.02 6.64
N ASP A 99 -9.72 6.76 5.53
CA ASP A 99 -8.91 6.29 4.39
C ASP A 99 -7.41 6.21 4.79
N TYR A 100 -6.63 5.44 4.04
CA TYR A 100 -5.18 5.35 4.17
C TYR A 100 -4.46 5.90 2.94
N VAL A 101 -3.27 6.47 3.14
CA VAL A 101 -2.34 6.83 2.06
C VAL A 101 -0.99 6.20 2.32
N PHE A 102 -0.61 5.23 1.50
CA PHE A 102 0.68 4.54 1.54
C PHE A 102 1.62 5.27 0.59
N ILE A 103 2.68 5.85 1.13
CA ILE A 103 3.57 6.79 0.42
C ILE A 103 4.96 6.15 0.29
N GLN A 104 5.37 5.83 -0.94
CA GLN A 104 6.69 5.23 -1.21
C GLN A 104 7.38 5.92 -2.40
N PHE A 105 8.47 6.64 -2.12
CA PHE A 105 9.31 7.30 -3.12
C PHE A 105 10.79 7.16 -2.76
N GLY A 106 11.69 7.58 -3.65
CA GLY A 106 13.14 7.52 -3.45
C GLY A 106 13.90 7.18 -4.73
N HIS A 107 13.45 6.18 -5.49
CA HIS A 107 14.19 5.68 -6.67
C HIS A 107 14.53 6.75 -7.71
N ASN A 108 13.60 7.68 -7.93
CA ASN A 108 13.75 8.74 -8.93
C ASN A 108 14.15 10.08 -8.32
N ASP A 109 13.89 10.25 -7.02
CA ASP A 109 14.27 11.43 -6.24
C ASP A 109 15.80 11.52 -6.11
N GLU A 110 16.47 10.38 -5.97
CA GLU A 110 17.90 10.31 -5.64
C GLU A 110 18.87 10.35 -6.82
N VAL A 111 18.38 10.55 -8.05
CA VAL A 111 19.22 10.46 -9.27
C VAL A 111 19.48 11.86 -9.84
N PRO A 112 20.63 12.51 -9.55
CA PRO A 112 20.87 13.93 -9.87
C PRO A 112 20.77 14.29 -11.34
N THR A 113 20.99 13.31 -12.23
CA THR A 113 20.97 13.51 -13.68
C THR A 113 19.56 13.48 -14.28
N LYS A 114 18.53 13.08 -13.53
CA LYS A 114 17.15 13.01 -14.01
C LYS A 114 16.38 14.29 -13.69
N LEU A 115 15.41 14.64 -14.55
CA LEU A 115 14.44 15.72 -14.27
C LEU A 115 13.67 15.49 -12.96
N SER A 116 13.46 14.22 -12.62
CA SER A 116 12.80 13.78 -11.39
C SER A 116 13.63 13.99 -10.12
N TYR A 117 14.91 14.35 -10.25
CA TYR A 117 15.79 14.59 -9.11
C TYR A 117 15.14 15.57 -8.12
N THR A 118 15.16 15.17 -6.85
CA THR A 118 14.59 15.94 -5.76
C THR A 118 15.64 16.03 -4.65
N PRO A 119 16.27 17.19 -4.44
CA PRO A 119 17.22 17.39 -3.36
C PRO A 119 16.64 16.96 -2.00
N GLU A 120 17.49 16.49 -1.09
CA GLU A 120 17.09 15.91 0.20
C GLU A 120 16.14 16.80 1.02
N ALA A 121 16.38 18.12 1.03
CA ALA A 121 15.52 19.09 1.71
C ALA A 121 14.12 19.16 1.10
N ASP A 122 14.02 19.15 -0.24
CA ASP A 122 12.75 19.16 -0.96
C ASP A 122 12.03 17.82 -0.79
N PHE A 123 12.76 16.70 -0.83
CA PHE A 123 12.21 15.37 -0.60
C PHE A 123 11.55 15.29 0.79
N ARG A 124 12.25 15.75 1.83
CA ARG A 124 11.71 15.86 3.19
C ARG A 124 10.45 16.73 3.23
N ALA A 125 10.51 17.93 2.64
CA ALA A 125 9.38 18.86 2.62
C ALA A 125 8.16 18.25 1.91
N ASN A 126 8.37 17.53 0.80
CA ASN A 126 7.31 16.88 0.05
C ASN A 126 6.65 15.74 0.84
N LEU A 127 7.44 14.91 1.55
CA LEU A 127 6.90 13.87 2.42
C LEU A 127 6.03 14.48 3.54
N VAL A 128 6.52 15.54 4.20
CA VAL A 128 5.75 16.26 5.23
C VAL A 128 4.46 16.85 4.65
N ARG A 129 4.49 17.36 3.41
CA ARG A 129 3.30 17.85 2.72
C ARG A 129 2.26 16.74 2.51
N PHE A 130 2.66 15.58 1.97
CA PHE A 130 1.74 14.44 1.80
C PHE A 130 1.10 14.02 3.12
N ILE A 131 1.89 13.93 4.19
CA ILE A 131 1.40 13.60 5.55
C ILE A 131 0.39 14.65 6.03
N THR A 132 0.73 15.92 5.91
CA THR A 132 -0.09 17.04 6.41
C THR A 132 -1.43 17.10 5.70
N GLU A 133 -1.42 17.04 4.36
CA GLU A 133 -2.64 17.08 3.56
C GLU A 133 -3.50 15.82 3.77
N THR A 134 -2.89 14.66 3.99
CA THR A 134 -3.62 13.43 4.37
C THR A 134 -4.33 13.58 5.72
N ARG A 135 -3.61 14.06 6.74
CA ARG A 135 -4.18 14.28 8.08
C ARG A 135 -5.29 15.32 8.10
N ALA A 136 -5.19 16.37 7.29
CA ALA A 136 -6.23 17.38 7.14
C ALA A 136 -7.58 16.78 6.69
N LYS A 137 -7.56 15.60 6.06
CA LYS A 137 -8.74 14.84 5.62
C LYS A 137 -9.19 13.77 6.63
N LYS A 138 -8.53 13.70 7.79
CA LYS A 138 -8.71 12.65 8.82
C LYS A 138 -8.42 11.24 8.28
N ALA A 139 -7.56 11.16 7.27
CA ALA A 139 -7.01 9.92 6.73
C ALA A 139 -5.65 9.62 7.40
N THR A 140 -5.19 8.37 7.28
CA THR A 140 -3.99 7.85 7.92
C THR A 140 -2.85 7.75 6.91
N PRO A 141 -1.81 8.61 6.99
CA PRO A 141 -0.61 8.45 6.17
C PRO A 141 0.28 7.34 6.74
N VAL A 142 0.83 6.50 5.85
CA VAL A 142 1.82 5.47 6.15
C VAL A 142 3.03 5.71 5.24
N LEU A 143 4.20 5.93 5.84
CA LEU A 143 5.43 6.06 5.07
C LEU A 143 6.07 4.70 4.83
N ILE A 144 6.62 4.51 3.63
CA ILE A 144 7.33 3.30 3.23
C ILE A 144 8.67 3.72 2.63
N THR A 145 9.77 3.13 3.10
CA THR A 145 11.08 3.34 2.47
C THR A 145 11.07 2.74 1.04
N PRO A 146 11.86 3.27 0.10
CA PRO A 146 11.93 2.69 -1.25
C PRO A 146 12.38 1.22 -1.17
N VAL A 147 11.75 0.34 -1.96
CA VAL A 147 12.23 -1.05 -2.11
C VAL A 147 13.71 -1.07 -2.53
N ALA A 148 14.45 -2.08 -2.12
CA ALA A 148 15.85 -2.23 -2.49
C ALA A 148 16.01 -2.55 -3.97
N ARG A 149 17.02 -1.96 -4.62
CA ARG A 149 17.53 -2.47 -5.90
C ARG A 149 18.32 -3.74 -5.66
N ARG A 150 18.29 -4.65 -6.64
CA ARG A 150 19.15 -5.83 -6.65
C ARG A 150 20.60 -5.41 -6.89
N LYS A 151 21.38 -5.34 -5.82
CA LYS A 151 22.81 -5.05 -5.88
C LYS A 151 23.57 -5.89 -4.85
N PHE A 152 24.65 -6.51 -5.30
CA PHE A 152 25.51 -7.34 -4.47
C PHE A 152 26.97 -6.96 -4.70
N ASP A 153 27.79 -7.06 -3.65
CA ASP A 153 29.23 -6.97 -3.75
C ASP A 153 29.85 -8.27 -4.31
N ALA A 154 31.17 -8.27 -4.50
CA ALA A 154 31.90 -9.43 -5.02
C ALA A 154 31.83 -10.67 -4.10
N ALA A 155 31.47 -10.51 -2.82
CA ALA A 155 31.30 -11.60 -1.87
C ALA A 155 29.84 -12.11 -1.82
N GLY A 156 28.94 -11.55 -2.63
CA GLY A 156 27.52 -11.92 -2.66
C GLY A 156 26.71 -11.34 -1.50
N LYS A 157 27.21 -10.29 -0.84
CA LYS A 157 26.48 -9.55 0.18
C LYS A 157 25.67 -8.41 -0.47
N VAL A 158 24.43 -8.22 -0.02
CA VAL A 158 23.58 -7.13 -0.51
C VAL A 158 24.18 -5.77 -0.18
N GLU A 159 24.17 -4.88 -1.17
CA GLU A 159 24.57 -3.48 -1.03
C GLU A 159 23.36 -2.54 -1.09
N GLY A 160 23.14 -1.77 -0.03
CA GLY A 160 22.07 -0.77 0.01
C GLY A 160 22.28 0.34 -1.04
N THR A 161 21.21 0.67 -1.77
CA THR A 161 21.24 1.69 -2.83
C THR A 161 20.55 3.01 -2.47
N HIS A 162 19.82 3.03 -1.35
CA HIS A 162 18.93 4.13 -0.97
C HIS A 162 19.26 4.77 0.38
N THR A 163 20.46 4.52 0.94
CA THR A 163 20.83 4.84 2.32
C THR A 163 20.38 6.23 2.79
N VAL A 164 20.61 7.26 1.98
CA VAL A 164 20.25 8.65 2.30
C VAL A 164 18.73 8.85 2.29
N TYR A 165 18.06 8.50 1.20
CA TYR A 165 16.63 8.76 1.03
C TYR A 165 15.78 7.87 1.95
N SER A 166 16.14 6.60 2.14
CA SER A 166 15.53 5.76 3.17
C SER A 166 15.75 6.32 4.58
N GLY A 167 16.94 6.86 4.86
CA GLY A 167 17.23 7.56 6.12
C GLY A 167 16.26 8.73 6.35
N ILE A 168 16.05 9.57 5.34
CA ILE A 168 15.10 10.69 5.42
C ILE A 168 13.67 10.19 5.67
N VAL A 169 13.22 9.13 4.98
CA VAL A 169 11.89 8.55 5.21
C VAL A 169 11.73 8.09 6.66
N ARG A 170 12.70 7.35 7.21
CA ARG A 170 12.70 6.89 8.61
C ARG A 170 12.64 8.06 9.58
N GLU A 171 13.44 9.10 9.35
CA GLU A 171 13.45 10.30 10.17
C GLU A 171 12.12 11.06 10.12
N VAL A 172 11.56 11.27 8.92
CA VAL A 172 10.27 11.95 8.76
C VAL A 172 9.17 11.14 9.44
N ALA A 173 9.16 9.81 9.29
CA ALA A 173 8.16 8.96 9.93
C ALA A 173 8.18 9.10 11.46
N LYS A 174 9.38 9.08 12.04
CA LYS A 174 9.60 9.31 13.47
C LYS A 174 9.18 10.71 13.91
N GLN A 175 9.63 11.75 13.22
CA GLN A 175 9.36 13.15 13.57
C GLN A 175 7.87 13.50 13.45
N GLN A 176 7.21 12.98 12.41
CA GLN A 176 5.80 13.21 12.16
C GLN A 176 4.90 12.23 12.91
N GLN A 177 5.45 11.22 13.60
CA GLN A 177 4.71 10.20 14.32
C GLN A 177 3.68 9.49 13.43
N VAL A 178 4.13 9.01 12.27
CA VAL A 178 3.32 8.20 11.35
C VAL A 178 3.86 6.78 11.31
N PRO A 179 3.01 5.76 11.04
CA PRO A 179 3.49 4.40 10.81
C PRO A 179 4.55 4.36 9.71
N LEU A 180 5.55 3.51 9.91
CA LEU A 180 6.65 3.26 8.99
C LEU A 180 6.67 1.78 8.62
N ILE A 181 6.75 1.49 7.33
CA ILE A 181 7.09 0.18 6.77
C ILE A 181 8.50 0.29 6.19
N ASP A 182 9.48 -0.43 6.76
CA ASP A 182 10.88 -0.28 6.34
C ASP A 182 11.26 -1.27 5.22
N LEU A 183 10.56 -1.11 4.10
CA LEU A 183 10.64 -2.01 2.96
C LEU A 183 12.04 -2.06 2.32
N ASP A 184 12.84 -1.00 2.41
CA ASP A 184 14.26 -1.02 2.03
C ASP A 184 15.03 -2.10 2.78
N ALA A 185 14.99 -2.09 4.12
CA ALA A 185 15.71 -3.05 4.94
C ALA A 185 15.17 -4.48 4.76
N GLU A 186 13.85 -4.64 4.71
CA GLU A 186 13.21 -5.94 4.59
C GLU A 186 13.43 -6.58 3.21
N SER A 187 13.36 -5.78 2.15
CA SER A 187 13.64 -6.28 0.80
C SER A 187 15.12 -6.62 0.62
N GLN A 188 16.06 -5.87 1.22
CA GLN A 188 17.47 -6.28 1.28
C GLN A 188 17.64 -7.65 1.97
N ALA A 189 16.91 -7.92 3.06
CA ALA A 189 16.94 -9.22 3.71
C ALA A 189 16.41 -10.35 2.82
N VAL A 190 15.33 -10.09 2.05
CA VAL A 190 14.83 -11.05 1.04
C VAL A 190 15.88 -11.31 -0.04
N LEU A 191 16.52 -10.27 -0.57
CA LEU A 191 17.58 -10.41 -1.57
C LEU A 191 18.75 -11.24 -1.02
N GLN A 192 19.16 -10.98 0.22
CA GLN A 192 20.25 -11.71 0.86
C GLN A 192 19.91 -13.19 1.04
N GLN A 193 18.64 -13.50 1.37
CA GLN A 193 18.16 -14.88 1.51
C GLN A 193 18.16 -15.63 0.17
N PHE A 194 17.76 -14.96 -0.92
CA PHE A 194 17.78 -15.57 -2.25
C PHE A 194 19.21 -15.70 -2.80
N GLY A 195 20.11 -14.79 -2.40
CA GLY A 195 21.47 -14.71 -2.93
C GLY A 195 21.51 -14.18 -4.36
N VAL A 196 22.71 -14.08 -4.92
CA VAL A 196 22.96 -13.44 -6.23
C VAL A 196 22.11 -14.10 -7.32
N GLU A 197 22.22 -15.41 -7.53
CA GLU A 197 21.55 -16.07 -8.66
C GLU A 197 20.02 -16.11 -8.51
N ASN A 198 19.49 -16.65 -7.40
CA ASN A 198 18.05 -16.84 -7.29
C ASN A 198 17.29 -15.52 -7.18
N SER A 199 17.91 -14.46 -6.67
CA SER A 199 17.23 -13.16 -6.57
C SER A 199 16.83 -12.60 -7.93
N ARG A 200 17.46 -13.05 -9.03
CA ARG A 200 17.05 -12.71 -10.40
C ARG A 200 15.59 -13.08 -10.68
N LEU A 201 15.08 -14.16 -10.07
CA LEU A 201 13.69 -14.61 -10.21
C LEU A 201 12.65 -13.60 -9.70
N LEU A 202 13.07 -12.60 -8.91
CA LEU A 202 12.17 -11.57 -8.39
C LEU A 202 12.05 -10.37 -9.34
N PHE A 203 12.96 -10.22 -10.31
CA PHE A 203 13.03 -9.03 -11.15
C PHE A 203 12.64 -9.33 -12.59
N ASN A 204 12.49 -8.28 -13.38
CA ASN A 204 12.29 -8.35 -14.82
C ASN A 204 13.63 -8.72 -15.51
N GLN A 205 14.05 -9.96 -15.29
CA GLN A 205 15.26 -10.61 -15.74
C GLN A 205 14.86 -11.67 -16.76
N LEU A 206 15.05 -11.38 -18.04
CA LEU A 206 14.61 -12.20 -19.16
C LEU A 206 15.76 -12.45 -20.13
N ALA A 207 15.94 -13.69 -20.56
CA ALA A 207 16.83 -14.00 -21.67
C ALA A 207 16.20 -13.58 -23.02
N PRO A 208 17.00 -13.34 -24.07
CA PRO A 208 16.49 -13.12 -25.41
C PRO A 208 15.51 -14.22 -25.84
N GLY A 209 14.37 -13.83 -26.38
CA GLY A 209 13.32 -14.75 -26.83
C GLY A 209 12.36 -15.29 -25.77
N GLU A 210 12.55 -14.99 -24.48
CA GLU A 210 11.63 -15.47 -23.42
C GLU A 210 10.27 -14.77 -23.41
N HIS A 211 10.21 -13.52 -23.88
CA HIS A 211 8.97 -12.75 -23.87
C HIS A 211 8.83 -11.79 -25.06
N PRO A 212 7.68 -11.72 -25.74
CA PRO A 212 7.51 -10.89 -26.95
C PRO A 212 7.65 -9.39 -26.71
N ASN A 213 7.33 -8.89 -25.51
CA ASN A 213 7.56 -7.48 -25.15
C ASN A 213 9.06 -7.14 -24.96
N TYR A 214 9.91 -8.14 -24.80
CA TYR A 214 11.36 -8.01 -24.57
C TYR A 214 12.12 -9.00 -25.49
N PRO A 215 12.07 -8.82 -26.82
CA PRO A 215 12.63 -9.78 -27.77
C PRO A 215 14.14 -10.01 -27.56
N ASP A 216 14.85 -8.95 -27.20
CA ASP A 216 16.30 -8.98 -26.90
C ASP A 216 16.60 -9.34 -25.43
N GLY A 217 15.59 -9.72 -24.67
CA GLY A 217 15.70 -9.94 -23.23
C GLY A 217 15.71 -8.64 -22.42
N ARG A 218 15.95 -8.80 -21.11
CA ARG A 218 15.98 -7.71 -20.14
C ARG A 218 16.86 -8.09 -18.94
N ASP A 219 17.77 -7.22 -18.53
CA ASP A 219 18.49 -7.35 -17.26
C ASP A 219 18.16 -6.14 -16.38
N ASP A 220 17.00 -6.20 -15.74
CA ASP A 220 16.52 -5.15 -14.84
C ASP A 220 16.74 -5.56 -13.38
N ASN A 221 17.39 -4.69 -12.60
CA ASN A 221 17.66 -4.90 -11.17
C ASN A 221 16.81 -3.98 -10.27
N THR A 222 15.80 -3.31 -10.84
CA THR A 222 14.90 -2.39 -10.13
C THR A 222 13.44 -2.84 -10.23
N HIS A 223 13.00 -3.24 -11.42
CA HIS A 223 11.59 -3.56 -11.64
C HIS A 223 11.30 -5.05 -11.47
N PHE A 224 10.14 -5.35 -10.88
CA PHE A 224 9.76 -6.71 -10.53
C PHE A 224 9.00 -7.40 -11.67
N ASN A 225 9.03 -8.73 -11.64
CA ASN A 225 7.98 -9.55 -12.23
C ASN A 225 6.87 -9.83 -11.19
N GLU A 226 5.90 -10.70 -11.51
CA GLU A 226 4.82 -11.07 -10.57
C GLU A 226 5.35 -11.58 -9.23
N LEU A 227 6.32 -12.50 -9.26
CA LEU A 227 6.85 -13.15 -8.06
C LEU A 227 7.49 -12.12 -7.12
N GLY A 228 8.33 -11.23 -7.65
CA GLY A 228 8.95 -10.17 -6.86
C GLY A 228 7.94 -9.17 -6.33
N ALA A 229 7.02 -8.70 -7.17
CA ALA A 229 5.98 -7.76 -6.77
C ALA A 229 5.11 -8.33 -5.65
N ARG A 230 4.72 -9.60 -5.75
CA ARG A 230 3.95 -10.27 -4.70
C ARG A 230 4.77 -10.44 -3.42
N LYS A 231 6.05 -10.76 -3.52
CA LYS A 231 6.94 -10.88 -2.36
C LYS A 231 7.06 -9.55 -1.60
N MET A 232 7.22 -8.43 -2.31
CA MET A 232 7.23 -7.10 -1.68
C MET A 232 5.87 -6.73 -1.08
N ALA A 233 4.77 -7.02 -1.77
CA ALA A 233 3.44 -6.79 -1.23
C ALA A 233 3.18 -7.59 0.05
N GLN A 234 3.71 -8.81 0.15
CA GLN A 234 3.60 -9.65 1.35
C GLN A 234 4.39 -9.08 2.54
N LEU A 235 5.54 -8.43 2.31
CA LEU A 235 6.26 -7.71 3.36
C LEU A 235 5.40 -6.56 3.89
N VAL A 236 4.84 -5.74 3.00
CA VAL A 236 3.93 -4.64 3.36
C VAL A 236 2.72 -5.17 4.16
N LEU A 237 2.13 -6.29 3.75
CA LEU A 237 1.03 -6.92 4.49
C LEU A 237 1.45 -7.39 5.90
N ALA A 238 2.62 -8.01 6.02
CA ALA A 238 3.14 -8.45 7.31
C ALA A 238 3.33 -7.27 8.27
N ASP A 239 3.81 -6.14 7.75
CA ASP A 239 4.01 -4.91 8.51
C ASP A 239 2.70 -4.23 8.90
N ILE A 240 1.68 -4.23 8.02
CA ILE A 240 0.32 -3.80 8.38
C ILE A 240 -0.18 -4.54 9.63
N CYS A 241 0.04 -5.86 9.68
CA CYS A 241 -0.31 -6.70 10.83
C CYS A 241 0.55 -6.38 12.06
N SER A 242 1.87 -6.24 11.89
CA SER A 242 2.82 -5.94 12.98
C SER A 242 2.54 -4.58 13.64
N LEU A 243 2.25 -3.57 12.82
CA LEU A 243 1.90 -2.20 13.22
C LEU A 243 0.47 -2.12 13.79
N LYS A 244 -0.32 -3.20 13.70
CA LYS A 244 -1.71 -3.27 14.17
C LYS A 244 -2.58 -2.17 13.55
N LEU A 245 -2.38 -1.89 12.27
CA LEU A 245 -3.27 -0.98 11.54
C LEU A 245 -4.64 -1.65 11.39
N GLU A 246 -5.73 -0.87 11.36
CA GLU A 246 -7.09 -1.39 11.20
C GLU A 246 -7.25 -2.28 9.94
N LEU A 247 -6.44 -2.01 8.91
CA LEU A 247 -6.39 -2.83 7.69
C LEU A 247 -6.09 -4.32 7.96
N ALA A 248 -5.39 -4.65 9.05
CA ALA A 248 -5.09 -6.04 9.43
C ALA A 248 -6.36 -6.85 9.73
N ASP A 249 -7.41 -6.20 10.24
CA ASP A 249 -8.69 -6.84 10.57
C ASP A 249 -9.53 -7.15 9.32
N ARG A 250 -9.20 -6.51 8.20
CA ARG A 250 -9.89 -6.64 6.90
C ARG A 250 -9.16 -7.55 5.91
N VAL A 251 -8.12 -8.27 6.34
CA VAL A 251 -7.40 -9.24 5.49
C VAL A 251 -8.32 -10.43 5.18
N VAL A 252 -8.35 -10.88 3.93
CA VAL A 252 -9.20 -12.01 3.52
C VAL A 252 -8.88 -13.25 4.35
N LYS A 253 -9.88 -13.77 5.05
CA LYS A 253 -9.83 -15.06 5.76
C LYS A 253 -10.63 -16.08 4.96
N ARG A 254 -9.96 -16.90 4.15
CA ARG A 254 -10.63 -18.03 3.48
C ARG A 254 -10.71 -19.20 4.43
N GLU A 255 -11.91 -19.76 4.60
CA GLU A 255 -12.06 -21.06 5.23
C GLU A 255 -11.40 -22.12 4.33
N VAL A 256 -10.37 -22.78 4.86
CA VAL A 256 -9.80 -23.94 4.20
C VAL A 256 -10.77 -25.09 4.43
N LYS A 257 -11.48 -25.52 3.38
CA LYS A 257 -12.25 -26.78 3.43
C LYS A 257 -11.26 -27.91 3.69
N THR A 258 -11.29 -28.48 4.89
CA THR A 258 -10.42 -29.59 5.32
C THR A 258 -10.85 -30.94 4.73
N THR A 259 -12.00 -31.01 4.07
CA THR A 259 -12.44 -32.17 3.31
C THR A 259 -12.15 -31.96 1.83
N VAL A 260 -11.11 -32.65 1.34
CA VAL A 260 -10.96 -32.90 -0.09
C VAL A 260 -12.15 -33.77 -0.49
N ASP A 261 -13.03 -33.28 -1.35
CA ASP A 261 -14.00 -34.13 -2.02
C ASP A 261 -13.21 -35.13 -2.89
N PRO A 262 -13.27 -36.45 -2.61
CA PRO A 262 -12.56 -37.45 -3.40
C PRO A 262 -12.95 -37.46 -4.89
N GLN A 263 -14.05 -36.79 -5.26
CA GLN A 263 -14.56 -36.72 -6.62
C GLN A 263 -14.22 -35.42 -7.35
N ALA A 264 -13.58 -34.46 -6.70
CA ALA A 264 -13.12 -33.23 -7.36
C ALA A 264 -11.79 -33.48 -8.08
N ARG A 265 -11.85 -33.99 -9.31
CA ARG A 265 -10.78 -33.91 -10.32
C ARG A 265 -11.18 -32.94 -11.41
#